data_AF-A0A024QJC0-F1
#
_entry.id   AF-A0A024QJC0-F1
#
_cell.length_a   1.000
_cell.length_b   1.000
_cell.length_c   1.000
_cell.angle_alpha   90.00
_cell.angle_beta   90.00
_cell.angle_gamma   90.00
#
_symmetry.space_group_name_H-M   'P 1'
#
loop_
_entity.id
_entity.type
_entity.pdbx_description
1 polymer ?
#
loop_
_entity_poly.entity_id
_entity_poly.type
_entity_poly.pdbx_seq_one_letter_code
_entity_poly.pdbx_strand_id
1 'polypeptide(L)' 'MKLLIGQLVLIAVVWTSMAVFFSEMTEASKIIFYLVTSWMLLLIVLIIKTWIKGRTNRD' A
#
# COMPACT_ATOMS: atom_id res chain seq x y z
N MET A 1 14.47 3.11 -0.02
CA MET A 1 13.67 1.87 0.09
C MET A 1 13.22 1.57 1.51
N LYS A 2 14.05 1.65 2.57
CA LYS A 2 13.64 1.35 3.96
C LYS A 2 12.39 2.12 4.42
N LEU A 3 12.32 3.42 4.12
CA LEU A 3 11.14 4.25 4.42
C LEU A 3 9.88 3.81 3.66
N LEU A 4 10.00 3.56 2.35
CA LEU A 4 8.87 3.08 1.52
C LEU A 4 8.35 1.72 2.01
N ILE A 5 9.24 0.81 2.40
CA ILE A 5 8.88 -0.50 2.95
C ILE A 5 8.20 -0.33 4.31
N GLY A 6 8.75 0.52 5.20
CA GLY A 6 8.11 0.81 6.48
C GLY A 6 6.72 1.43 6.33
N GLN A 7 6.56 2.36 5.38
CA GLN A 7 5.27 2.95 5.04
C GLN A 7 4.28 1.91 4.50
N LEU A 8 4.75 1.00 3.62
CA LEU A 8 3.92 -0.09 3.10
C LEU A 8 3.45 -1.02 4.23
N VAL A 9 4.33 -1.37 5.17
CA VAL A 9 3.98 -2.24 6.31
C VAL A 9 2.92 -1.60 7.20
N LEU A 10 3.11 -0.32 7.57
CA LEU A 10 2.15 0.41 8.40
C LEU A 10 0.79 0.55 7.70
N ILE A 11 0.80 0.94 6.42
CA ILE A 11 -0.44 1.05 5.63
C ILE A 11 -1.11 -0.32 5.48
N ALA A 12 -0.35 -1.39 5.27
CA ALA A 12 -0.91 -2.73 5.15
C ALA A 12 -1.64 -3.15 6.44
N VAL A 13 -1.08 -2.87 7.63
CA VAL A 13 -1.74 -3.15 8.91
C VAL A 13 -3.05 -2.37 9.04
N VAL A 14 -3.02 -1.06 8.77
CA VAL A 14 -4.23 -0.22 8.83
C VAL A 14 -5.27 -0.69 7.80
N TRP A 15 -4.83 -0.97 6.58
CA TRP A 15 -5.68 -1.44 5.50
C TRP A 15 -6.31 -2.80 5.83
N THR A 16 -5.58 -3.74 6.43
CA THR A 16 -6.12 -5.04 6.86
C THR A 16 -7.22 -4.84 7.89
N SER A 17 -7.03 -3.97 8.88
CA SER A 17 -8.09 -3.63 9.83
C SER A 17 -9.31 -3.06 9.11
N MET A 18 -9.13 -2.13 8.17
CA MET A 18 -10.24 -1.59 7.39
C MET A 18 -10.94 -2.64 6.53
N ALA A 19 -10.19 -3.58 5.93
CA ALA A 19 -10.72 -4.63 5.08
C ALA A 19 -11.60 -5.61 5.87
N VAL A 20 -11.22 -5.94 7.12
CA VAL A 20 -12.00 -6.80 8.02
C VAL A 20 -13.38 -6.20 8.31
N PHE A 21 -13.46 -4.88 8.50
CA PHE A 21 -14.71 -4.18 8.81
C PHE A 21 -15.41 -3.60 7.58
N PHE A 22 -14.98 -3.92 6.36
CA PHE A 22 -15.45 -3.28 5.13
C PHE A 22 -16.98 -3.39 4.91
N SER A 23 -17.58 -4.52 5.32
CA SER A 23 -19.03 -4.74 5.23
C SER A 23 -19.84 -3.79 6.10
N GLU A 24 -19.26 -3.34 7.21
CA GLU A 24 -19.92 -2.50 8.22
C GLU A 24 -19.65 -0.99 8.00
N MET A 25 -18.83 -0.65 7.00
CA MET A 25 -18.45 0.72 6.72
C MET A 25 -19.56 1.53 6.04
N THR A 26 -19.70 2.78 6.48
CA THR A 26 -20.50 3.80 5.79
C THR A 26 -19.93 4.07 4.39
N GLU A 27 -20.74 4.66 3.52
CA GLU A 27 -20.33 5.02 2.15
C GLU A 27 -19.08 5.91 2.14
N ALA A 28 -19.04 6.93 3.01
CA ALA A 28 -17.87 7.81 3.16
C ALA A 28 -16.61 7.04 3.58
N SER A 29 -16.74 6.10 4.52
CA SER A 29 -15.63 5.25 4.96
C SER A 29 -15.13 4.32 3.85
N LYS A 30 -16.03 3.81 2.99
CA LYS A 30 -15.65 2.99 1.81
C LYS A 30 -14.87 3.80 0.78
N ILE A 31 -15.20 5.08 0.58
CA ILE A 31 -14.41 5.97 -0.28
C ILE A 31 -12.97 6.10 0.25
N ILE A 32 -12.82 6.29 1.56
CA ILE A 32 -11.49 6.35 2.21
C ILE A 32 -10.77 5.01 2.00
N PHE A 33 -11.44 3.88 2.18
CA PHE A 33 -10.86 2.55 1.93
C PHE A 33 -10.31 2.42 0.50
N TYR A 34 -11.07 2.85 -0.51
CA TYR A 34 -10.60 2.82 -1.91
C TYR A 34 -9.42 3.76 -2.16
N LEU A 35 -9.41 4.93 -1.52
CA LEU A 35 -8.31 5.88 -1.61
C LEU A 35 -7.02 5.30 -0.99
N VAL A 36 -7.12 4.72 0.21
CA VAL A 36 -6.00 4.04 0.87
C VAL A 36 -5.53 2.84 0.07
N THR A 37 -6.44 2.04 -0.48
CA THR A 37 -6.12 0.91 -1.36
C THR A 37 -5.35 1.36 -2.60
N SER A 38 -5.80 2.42 -3.26
CA SER A 38 -5.14 2.99 -4.44
C SER A 38 -3.73 3.49 -4.11
N TRP A 39 -3.56 4.14 -2.96
CA TRP A 39 -2.26 4.59 -2.48
C TRP A 39 -1.32 3.42 -2.15
N MET A 40 -1.84 2.36 -1.53
CA MET A 40 -1.08 1.13 -1.23
C MET A 40 -0.58 0.45 -2.50
N LEU A 41 -1.43 0.32 -3.52
CA LEU A 41 -1.05 -0.25 -4.81
C LEU A 41 0.07 0.54 -5.48
N LEU A 42 -0.01 1.88 -5.44
CA LEU A 42 1.07 2.74 -5.95
C LEU A 42 2.40 2.48 -5.23
N LEU A 43 2.39 2.36 -3.90
CA LEU A 43 3.59 2.05 -3.12
C LEU A 43 4.20 0.68 -3.51
N ILE A 44 3.36 -0.33 -3.72
CA ILE A 44 3.80 -1.66 -4.18
C ILE A 44 4.49 -1.54 -5.53
N VAL A 45 3.89 -0.84 -6.50
CA VAL A 45 4.48 -0.62 -7.83
C VAL A 45 5.83 0.10 -7.73
N LEU A 46 5.93 1.15 -6.91
CA LEU A 46 7.18 1.90 -6.71
C LEU A 46 8.28 1.05 -6.07
N ILE A 47 7.93 0.22 -5.09
CA ILE A 47 8.88 -0.71 -4.44
C ILE A 47 9.38 -1.73 -5.47
N ILE A 48 8.48 -2.37 -6.21
CA ILE A 48 8.84 -3.35 -7.25
C ILE A 48 9.73 -2.71 -8.32
N LYS A 49 9.33 -1.55 -8.85
CA LYS A 49 10.11 -0.80 -9.84
C LYS A 49 11.52 -0.46 -9.34
N THR A 50 11.62 -0.01 -8.09
CA THR A 50 12.91 0.35 -7.48
C THR A 50 13.77 -0.89 -7.24
N TRP A 51 13.17 -2.01 -6.86
CA TRP A 51 13.87 -3.28 -6.65
C TRP A 51 14.41 -3.85 -7.97
N ILE A 52 13.61 -3.83 -9.04
CA ILE A 52 14.03 -4.22 -10.39
C ILE A 52 15.17 -3.32 -10.89
N LYS A 53 15.04 -1.99 -10.76
CA LYS A 53 16.09 -1.04 -11.15
C LYS A 53 17.37 -1.19 -10.30
N GLY A 54 17.25 -1.58 -9.04
CA GLY A 54 18.40 -1.87 -8.18
C GLY A 54 19.18 -3.11 -8.60
N ARG A 55 18.56 -4.06 -9.30
CA ARG A 55 19.22 -5.27 -9.82
C ARG A 55 19.96 -5.01 -11.13
N THR A 56 19.39 -4.23 -12.05
CA THR A 56 20.02 -3.92 -13.35
C THR A 56 21.28 -3.05 -13.23
N ASN A 57 21.45 -2.30 -12.14
CA ASN A 57 22.63 -1.45 -11.90
C ASN A 57 23.78 -2.19 -11.18
N ARG A 58 23.69 -3.51 -11.02
CA ARG A 58 24.70 -4.36 -10.37
C ARG A 58 25.34 -5.39 -11.33
N ASP A 59 24.97 -5.35 -12.61
CA ASP A 59 25.60 -6.09 -13.70
C ASP A 59 26.33 -5.08 -14.62
#